data_AF-A0A7S1F4R5-F1
#
_entry.id   AF-A0A7S1F4R5-F1
#
_cell.length_a   1.000
_cell.length_b   1.000
_cell.length_c   1.000
_cell.angle_alpha   90.00
_cell.angle_beta   90.00
_cell.angle_gamma   90.00
#
_symmetry.space_group_name_H-M   'P 1'
#
loop_
_entity.id
_entity.type
_entity.pdbx_description
1 polymer ?
#
loop_
_entity_poly.entity_id
_entity_poly.type
_entity_poly.pdbx_seq_one_letter_code
_entity_poly.pdbx_strand_id
1 'polypeptide(L)'
;ILAQDFFLFKTCTGSIIKLKMYIFLFSVLCVIAGALSPCDSEAGQVCPMSLGKEVGECLTDPSKQVLTDIDGNPRELEPGEQPFELSASCQQFVSINDACAVEIENHCEGNFFHSDTMLCLTTWTKEESLSAECKASLPVQVKEDDEEVDAEKEKWRAERRNARKQAMKDIEKEKKRTEKVKKNSRKSKKEL
;
A
#
# COMPACT_ATOMS: atom_id res chain seq x y z
N ILE A 1 -10.30 10.11 67.23
CA ILE A 1 -8.90 10.48 66.93
C ILE A 1 -8.08 9.19 66.95
N LEU A 2 -7.89 8.59 65.78
CA LEU A 2 -6.78 7.71 65.36
C LEU A 2 -7.16 6.94 64.09
N ALA A 3 -6.18 6.87 63.18
CA ALA A 3 -5.97 5.90 62.10
C ALA A 3 -6.81 5.99 60.80
N GLN A 4 -6.13 5.61 59.70
CA GLN A 4 -6.57 5.50 58.28
C GLN A 4 -6.51 6.87 57.56
N ASP A 5 -5.63 7.13 56.59
CA ASP A 5 -5.53 6.43 55.30
C ASP A 5 -4.14 6.58 54.67
N PHE A 6 -3.37 5.49 54.68
CA PHE A 6 -2.05 5.40 54.02
C PHE A 6 -2.11 4.58 52.72
N PHE A 7 -3.31 4.45 52.09
CA PHE A 7 -3.56 3.39 51.10
C PHE A 7 -4.04 3.83 49.70
N LEU A 8 -3.89 5.11 49.33
CA LEU A 8 -4.49 5.64 48.09
C LEU A 8 -3.50 6.10 46.99
N PHE A 9 -2.24 5.66 47.03
CA PHE A 9 -1.24 6.09 46.03
C PHE A 9 -0.82 5.02 44.99
N LYS A 10 -1.40 3.81 45.01
CA LYS A 10 -0.85 2.65 44.27
C LYS A 10 -1.63 2.15 43.05
N THR A 11 -2.71 2.82 42.63
CA THR A 11 -3.58 2.29 41.55
C THR A 11 -3.75 3.18 40.30
N CYS A 12 -3.20 4.41 40.26
CA CYS A 12 -3.41 5.31 39.12
C CYS A 12 -2.43 5.18 37.94
N THR A 13 -1.38 4.36 38.04
CA THR A 13 -0.35 4.25 36.98
C THR A 13 -0.75 3.32 35.82
N GLY A 14 -1.77 2.47 35.99
CA GLY A 14 -2.19 1.50 34.96
C GLY A 14 -3.02 2.08 33.80
N SER A 15 -3.79 3.15 34.04
CA SER A 15 -4.71 3.71 33.02
C SER A 15 -4.01 4.62 32.01
N ILE A 16 -2.91 5.28 32.40
CA ILE A 16 -2.19 6.22 31.53
C ILE A 16 -1.41 5.48 30.43
N ILE A 17 -0.91 4.27 30.73
CA ILE A 17 -0.15 3.44 29.78
C ILE A 17 -1.07 2.92 28.67
N LYS A 18 -2.29 2.49 29.02
CA LYS A 18 -3.28 2.03 28.04
C LYS A 18 -3.72 3.14 27.09
N LEU A 19 -3.89 4.37 27.60
CA LEU A 19 -4.25 5.52 26.76
C LEU A 19 -3.11 5.92 25.80
N LYS A 20 -1.86 5.93 26.28
CA LYS A 20 -0.68 6.19 25.43
C LYS A 20 -0.47 5.10 24.37
N MET A 21 -0.72 3.84 24.70
CA MET A 21 -0.63 2.73 23.75
C MET A 21 -1.71 2.83 22.67
N TYR A 22 -2.95 3.19 23.03
CA TYR A 22 -4.02 3.42 22.05
C TYR A 22 -3.76 4.64 21.16
N ILE A 23 -3.19 5.73 21.68
CA ILE A 23 -2.79 6.90 20.88
C ILE A 23 -1.66 6.53 19.89
N PHE A 24 -0.68 5.73 20.33
CA PHE A 24 0.40 5.25 19.46
C PHE A 24 -0.12 4.25 18.40
N LEU A 25 -1.07 3.38 18.77
CA LEU A 25 -1.70 2.45 17.83
C LEU A 25 -2.58 3.17 16.79
N PHE A 26 -3.25 4.26 17.18
CA PHE A 26 -4.03 5.09 16.27
C PHE A 26 -3.14 5.94 15.34
N SER A 27 -1.99 6.44 15.83
CA SER A 27 -1.06 7.19 14.97
C SER A 27 -0.38 6.31 13.93
N VAL A 28 -0.12 5.04 14.24
CA VAL A 28 0.43 4.07 13.28
C VAL A 28 -0.62 3.61 12.25
N LEU A 29 -1.91 3.63 12.61
CA LEU A 29 -3.00 3.18 11.72
C LEU A 29 -3.34 4.18 10.61
N CYS A 30 -3.00 5.48 10.77
CA CYS A 30 -3.28 6.50 9.75
C CYS A 30 -2.31 6.52 8.56
N VAL A 31 -1.25 5.71 8.55
CA VAL A 31 -0.24 5.72 7.45
C VAL A 31 -0.64 4.80 6.27
N ILE A 32 -1.77 4.10 6.36
CA ILE A 32 -2.23 3.17 5.31
C ILE A 32 -3.46 3.74 4.56
N ALA A 33 -3.42 5.02 4.20
CA ALA A 33 -4.31 5.54 3.16
C ALA A 33 -3.79 5.04 1.80
N GLY A 34 -4.59 4.19 1.15
CA GLY A 34 -4.16 3.36 0.02
C GLY A 34 -3.78 4.13 -1.25
N ALA A 35 -2.67 3.70 -1.85
CA ALA A 35 -2.50 3.23 -3.23
C ALA A 35 -3.18 3.99 -4.39
N LEU A 36 -3.38 5.30 -4.26
CA LEU A 36 -3.59 6.18 -5.41
C LEU A 36 -2.33 7.01 -5.59
N SER A 37 -2.01 7.36 -6.84
CA SER A 37 -0.82 8.16 -7.08
C SER A 37 -0.95 9.51 -6.36
N PRO A 38 0.16 10.14 -5.93
CA PRO A 38 0.12 11.39 -5.18
C PRO A 38 -0.60 12.55 -5.90
N CYS A 39 -0.84 12.41 -7.20
CA CYS A 39 -1.51 13.37 -8.06
C CYS A 39 -2.92 12.94 -8.48
N ASP A 40 -3.44 11.80 -8.03
CA ASP A 40 -4.70 11.24 -8.54
C ASP A 40 -5.91 12.13 -8.19
N SER A 41 -5.91 12.71 -6.98
CA SER A 41 -6.94 13.67 -6.57
C SER A 41 -6.90 14.95 -7.41
N GLU A 42 -5.71 15.44 -7.73
CA GLU A 42 -5.47 16.64 -8.52
C GLU A 42 -5.82 16.40 -9.99
N ALA A 43 -5.34 15.32 -10.57
CA ALA A 43 -5.62 14.93 -11.95
C ALA A 43 -7.11 14.67 -12.16
N GLY A 44 -7.79 14.06 -11.19
CA GLY A 44 -9.25 13.87 -11.24
C GLY A 44 -10.06 15.17 -11.22
N GLN A 45 -9.50 16.26 -10.67
CA GLN A 45 -10.20 17.55 -10.56
C GLN A 45 -10.03 18.43 -11.81
N VAL A 46 -8.82 18.47 -12.38
CA VAL A 46 -8.49 19.40 -13.48
C VAL A 46 -8.12 18.72 -14.80
N CYS A 47 -7.85 17.42 -14.78
CA CYS A 47 -7.35 16.67 -15.93
C CYS A 47 -8.13 15.36 -16.19
N PRO A 48 -9.48 15.35 -16.21
CA PRO A 48 -10.26 14.11 -16.32
C PRO A 48 -10.08 13.37 -17.66
N MET A 49 -9.55 14.05 -18.68
CA MET A 49 -9.33 13.51 -20.02
C MET A 49 -7.88 13.07 -20.29
N SER A 50 -6.95 13.34 -19.36
CA SER A 50 -5.52 13.03 -19.53
C SER A 50 -5.19 11.70 -18.86
N LEU A 51 -4.43 10.82 -19.52
CA LEU A 51 -4.05 9.51 -18.97
C LEU A 51 -2.58 9.16 -19.23
N GLY A 52 -1.82 8.90 -18.17
CA GLY A 52 -0.39 8.60 -18.33
C GLY A 52 0.41 9.88 -18.54
N LYS A 53 1.26 9.96 -19.57
CA LYS A 53 2.29 11.01 -19.67
C LYS A 53 1.71 12.43 -19.78
N GLU A 54 0.61 12.60 -20.50
CA GLU A 54 -0.05 13.90 -20.66
C GLU A 54 -0.62 14.47 -19.35
N VAL A 55 -0.79 13.65 -18.31
CA VAL A 55 -1.24 14.11 -16.99
C VAL A 55 -0.24 15.13 -16.43
N GLY A 56 1.07 14.88 -16.58
CA GLY A 56 2.11 15.83 -16.18
C GLY A 56 1.99 17.17 -16.89
N GLU A 57 1.75 17.13 -18.20
CA GLU A 57 1.55 18.35 -19.00
C GLU A 57 0.29 19.10 -18.60
N CYS A 58 -0.80 18.40 -18.32
CA CYS A 58 -2.06 19.00 -17.90
C CYS A 58 -1.95 19.62 -16.49
N LEU A 59 -1.29 18.93 -15.56
CA LEU A 59 -1.08 19.45 -14.20
C LEU A 59 -0.14 20.66 -14.17
N THR A 60 0.84 20.72 -15.07
CA THR A 60 1.85 21.79 -15.10
C THR A 60 1.42 23.01 -15.90
N ASP A 61 0.56 22.84 -16.91
CA ASP A 61 0.08 23.92 -17.78
C ASP A 61 -1.35 24.38 -17.41
N PRO A 62 -1.53 25.58 -16.84
CA PRO A 62 -2.85 26.11 -16.48
C PRO A 62 -3.82 26.22 -17.66
N SER A 63 -3.32 26.30 -18.89
CA SER A 63 -4.17 26.39 -20.09
C SER A 63 -4.81 25.05 -20.49
N LYS A 64 -4.26 23.93 -20.00
CA LYS A 64 -4.78 22.57 -20.24
C LYS A 64 -5.69 22.07 -19.12
N GLN A 65 -5.70 22.76 -17.97
CA GLN A 65 -6.55 22.46 -16.84
C GLN A 65 -8.01 22.80 -17.17
N VAL A 66 -8.90 21.83 -16.99
CA VAL A 66 -10.34 22.00 -17.19
C VAL A 66 -11.01 21.91 -15.82
N LEU A 67 -11.44 23.04 -15.28
CA LEU A 67 -12.32 23.02 -14.11
C LEU A 67 -13.70 22.53 -14.53
N THR A 68 -14.19 21.49 -13.87
CA THR A 68 -15.56 21.00 -14.07
C THR A 68 -16.44 21.33 -12.88
N ASP A 69 -17.72 21.62 -13.12
CA ASP A 69 -18.73 21.73 -12.07
C ASP A 69 -19.11 20.34 -11.49
N ILE A 70 -19.99 20.32 -10.49
CA ILE A 70 -20.51 19.09 -9.86
C ILE A 70 -21.25 18.20 -10.88
N ASP A 71 -21.77 18.79 -11.95
CA ASP A 71 -22.49 18.13 -13.03
C ASP A 71 -21.56 17.65 -14.17
N GLY A 72 -20.24 17.90 -14.06
CA GLY A 72 -19.22 17.49 -15.01
C GLY A 72 -19.03 18.42 -16.22
N ASN A 73 -19.60 19.61 -16.23
CA ASN A 73 -19.48 20.58 -17.33
C ASN A 73 -18.28 21.52 -17.11
N PRO A 74 -17.53 21.90 -18.17
CA PRO A 74 -16.45 22.88 -18.06
C PRO A 74 -16.95 24.24 -17.55
N ARG A 75 -16.22 24.82 -16.59
CA ARG A 75 -16.49 26.11 -15.97
C ARG A 75 -15.24 27.00 -16.04
N GLU A 76 -15.45 28.30 -16.22
CA GLU A 76 -14.40 29.32 -16.09
C GLU A 76 -14.19 29.72 -14.62
N LEU A 77 -12.95 30.02 -14.26
CA LEU A 77 -12.58 30.47 -12.91
C LEU A 77 -13.30 31.78 -12.57
N GLU A 78 -14.07 31.81 -11.48
CA GLU A 78 -14.76 33.04 -11.07
C GLU A 78 -13.80 34.05 -10.41
N PRO A 79 -14.08 35.35 -10.54
CA PRO A 79 -13.26 36.38 -9.89
C PRO A 79 -13.35 36.25 -8.36
N GLY A 80 -12.31 35.70 -7.73
CA GLY A 80 -12.23 35.46 -6.29
C GLY A 80 -11.86 34.03 -5.91
N GLU A 81 -11.86 33.11 -6.88
CA GLU A 81 -11.39 31.72 -6.71
C GLU A 81 -9.88 31.64 -6.90
N GLN A 82 -9.18 30.86 -6.06
CA GLN A 82 -7.73 30.70 -6.18
C GLN A 82 -7.39 29.80 -7.38
N PRO A 83 -6.32 30.11 -8.13
CA PRO A 83 -5.79 29.20 -9.15
C PRO A 83 -5.50 27.84 -8.53
N PHE A 84 -5.74 26.78 -9.30
CA PHE A 84 -5.47 25.42 -8.87
C PHE A 84 -3.98 25.25 -8.52
N GLU A 85 -3.70 24.86 -7.28
CA GLU A 85 -2.35 24.66 -6.77
C GLU A 85 -2.14 23.17 -6.44
N LEU A 86 -1.08 22.60 -7.02
CA LEU A 86 -0.70 21.21 -6.77
C LEU A 86 -0.20 21.04 -5.34
N SER A 87 -0.60 19.94 -4.68
CA SER A 87 -0.02 19.58 -3.38
C SER A 87 1.50 19.37 -3.49
N ALA A 88 2.24 19.63 -2.40
CA ALA A 88 3.69 19.43 -2.39
C ALA A 88 4.11 18.00 -2.77
N SER A 89 3.30 17.01 -2.37
CA SER A 89 3.50 15.60 -2.75
C SER A 89 3.29 15.36 -4.24
N CYS A 90 2.27 15.97 -4.84
CA CYS A 90 2.03 15.85 -6.28
C CYS A 90 3.13 16.57 -7.08
N GLN A 91 3.55 17.76 -6.67
CA GLN A 91 4.66 18.49 -7.33
C GLN A 91 5.96 17.68 -7.34
N GLN A 92 6.31 17.05 -6.21
CA GLN A 92 7.46 16.16 -6.14
C GLN A 92 7.31 14.95 -7.06
N PHE A 93 6.11 14.36 -7.10
CA PHE A 93 5.85 13.21 -7.96
C PHE A 93 5.90 13.57 -9.45
N VAL A 94 5.39 14.73 -9.86
CA VAL A 94 5.56 15.28 -11.23
C VAL A 94 7.05 15.42 -11.54
N SER A 95 7.83 16.03 -10.65
CA SER A 95 9.28 16.17 -10.84
C SER A 95 10.01 14.84 -10.97
N ILE A 96 9.60 13.81 -10.24
CA ILE A 96 10.17 12.46 -10.36
C ILE A 96 9.78 11.82 -11.69
N ASN A 97 8.52 11.97 -12.13
CA ASN A 97 8.07 11.43 -13.42
C ASN A 97 8.82 12.08 -14.59
N ASP A 98 9.10 13.39 -14.50
CA ASP A 98 9.88 14.11 -15.51
C ASP A 98 11.35 13.70 -15.50
N ALA A 99 11.98 13.65 -14.32
CA ALA A 99 13.39 13.27 -14.17
C ALA A 99 13.66 11.80 -14.53
N CYS A 100 12.67 10.92 -14.33
CA CYS A 100 12.74 9.49 -14.60
C CYS A 100 11.99 9.09 -15.89
N ALA A 101 11.67 10.03 -16.78
CA ALA A 101 10.77 9.76 -17.90
C ALA A 101 11.28 8.62 -18.82
N VAL A 102 12.59 8.54 -19.02
CA VAL A 102 13.23 7.50 -19.84
C VAL A 102 13.16 6.14 -19.16
N GLU A 103 13.36 6.11 -17.85
CA GLU A 103 13.29 4.89 -17.04
C GLU A 103 11.87 4.39 -16.91
N ILE A 104 10.89 5.28 -16.77
CA ILE A 104 9.48 4.90 -16.68
C ILE A 104 9.04 4.24 -18.00
N GLU A 105 9.41 4.83 -19.14
CA GLU A 105 9.11 4.27 -20.46
C GLU A 105 9.75 2.88 -20.66
N ASN A 106 11.03 2.72 -20.30
CA ASN A 106 11.80 1.52 -20.63
C ASN A 106 11.76 0.42 -19.57
N HIS A 107 11.60 0.77 -18.30
CA HIS A 107 11.69 -0.17 -17.16
C HIS A 107 10.37 -0.31 -16.41
N CYS A 108 9.50 0.70 -16.46
CA CYS A 108 8.20 0.67 -15.78
C CYS A 108 7.01 0.59 -16.74
N GLU A 109 7.21 0.08 -17.96
CA GLU A 109 6.15 -0.16 -18.95
C GLU A 109 5.33 1.10 -19.31
N GLY A 110 5.93 2.29 -19.21
CA GLY A 110 5.23 3.55 -19.47
C GLY A 110 4.15 3.86 -18.41
N ASN A 111 4.25 3.30 -17.20
CA ASN A 111 3.36 3.62 -16.09
C ASN A 111 3.64 5.02 -15.52
N PHE A 112 3.42 6.07 -16.32
CA PHE A 112 3.48 7.46 -15.88
C PHE A 112 2.30 7.76 -14.96
N PHE A 113 2.57 8.49 -13.87
CA PHE A 113 1.55 8.95 -12.91
C PHE A 113 0.69 7.85 -12.27
N HIS A 114 1.12 6.60 -12.32
CA HIS A 114 0.43 5.47 -11.72
C HIS A 114 0.78 5.31 -10.24
N SER A 115 -0.04 4.58 -9.49
CA SER A 115 0.23 4.22 -8.08
C SER A 115 1.58 3.52 -7.90
N ASP A 116 1.97 2.72 -8.90
CA ASP A 116 3.08 1.78 -8.83
C ASP A 116 4.36 2.38 -9.41
N THR A 117 4.33 3.59 -9.99
CA THR A 117 5.52 4.24 -10.58
C THR A 117 6.64 4.37 -9.54
N MET A 118 6.30 4.82 -8.33
CA MET A 118 7.28 4.92 -7.23
C MET A 118 7.80 3.55 -6.80
N LEU A 119 6.93 2.53 -6.75
CA LEU A 119 7.33 1.17 -6.39
C LEU A 119 8.25 0.56 -7.48
N CYS A 120 7.94 0.81 -8.75
CA CYS A 120 8.74 0.38 -9.87
C CYS A 120 10.14 1.01 -9.83
N LEU A 121 10.21 2.34 -9.75
CA LEU A 121 11.48 3.07 -9.78
C LEU A 121 12.38 2.76 -8.59
N THR A 122 11.80 2.46 -7.43
CA THR A 122 12.58 2.29 -6.20
C THR A 122 12.82 0.83 -5.80
N THR A 123 11.92 -0.09 -6.17
CA THR A 123 11.96 -1.48 -5.69
C THR A 123 12.11 -2.50 -6.82
N TRP A 124 11.46 -2.29 -7.96
CA TRP A 124 11.50 -3.27 -9.06
C TRP A 124 12.63 -3.02 -10.06
N THR A 125 13.03 -1.76 -10.20
CA THR A 125 14.13 -1.35 -11.07
C THR A 125 15.42 -1.35 -10.28
N LYS A 126 16.48 -1.89 -10.87
CA LYS A 126 17.78 -1.87 -10.20
C LYS A 126 18.32 -0.45 -10.21
N GLU A 127 18.95 -0.05 -9.11
CA GLU A 127 19.59 1.27 -8.99
C GLU A 127 20.61 1.51 -10.12
N GLU A 128 21.30 0.48 -10.61
CA GLU A 128 22.26 0.56 -11.72
C GLU A 128 21.63 0.90 -13.08
N SER A 129 20.37 0.53 -13.31
CA SER A 129 19.65 0.79 -14.56
C SER A 129 19.00 2.18 -14.63
N LEU A 130 18.98 2.92 -13.52
CA LEU A 130 18.46 4.28 -13.50
C LEU A 130 19.56 5.28 -13.93
N SER A 131 19.19 6.38 -14.59
CA SER A 131 20.10 7.50 -14.81
C SER A 131 20.49 8.19 -13.50
N ALA A 132 21.58 8.97 -13.54
CA ALA A 132 22.01 9.76 -12.39
C ALA A 132 20.97 10.82 -11.99
N GLU A 133 20.24 11.36 -12.97
CA GLU A 133 19.18 12.36 -12.76
C GLU A 133 18.00 11.73 -12.02
N CYS A 134 17.49 10.59 -12.53
CA CYS A 134 16.40 9.87 -11.88
C CYS A 134 16.78 9.44 -10.44
N LYS A 135 17.99 8.91 -10.23
CA LYS A 135 18.47 8.53 -8.88
C LYS A 135 18.52 9.69 -7.90
N ALA A 136 18.91 10.89 -8.37
CA ALA A 136 19.01 12.07 -7.52
C ALA A 136 17.64 12.61 -7.11
N SER A 137 16.61 12.38 -7.94
CA SER A 137 15.24 12.81 -7.68
C SER A 137 14.43 11.83 -6.81
N LEU A 138 14.85 10.57 -6.72
CA LEU A 138 14.18 9.59 -5.88
C LEU A 138 14.45 9.83 -4.39
N PRO A 139 13.46 9.60 -3.50
CA PRO A 139 13.69 9.62 -2.07
C PRO A 139 14.83 8.67 -1.73
N VAL A 140 15.83 9.15 -1.00
CA VAL A 140 16.97 8.35 -0.58
C VAL A 140 16.44 7.14 0.19
N GLN A 141 16.54 5.97 -0.44
CA GLN A 141 16.31 4.71 0.24
C GLN A 141 17.40 4.60 1.30
N VAL A 142 17.03 4.86 2.56
CA VAL A 142 17.81 4.38 3.68
C VAL A 142 17.84 2.88 3.48
N LYS A 143 19.00 2.35 3.06
CA LYS A 143 19.24 0.91 3.04
C LYS A 143 19.06 0.47 4.48
N GLU A 144 17.88 -0.03 4.79
CA GLU A 144 17.69 -0.84 5.99
C GLU A 144 18.58 -2.05 5.74
N ASP A 145 19.76 -2.02 6.34
CA ASP A 145 20.67 -3.16 6.38
C ASP A 145 19.83 -4.38 6.71
N ASP A 146 19.84 -5.37 5.81
CA ASP A 146 19.04 -6.59 5.87
C ASP A 146 18.81 -7.02 7.33
N GLU A 147 17.62 -6.73 7.87
CA GLU A 147 17.25 -7.19 9.21
C GLU A 147 17.32 -8.71 9.18
N GLU A 148 18.41 -9.22 9.76
CA GLU A 148 18.71 -10.63 9.94
C GLU A 148 17.43 -11.33 10.39
N VAL A 149 16.92 -12.22 9.56
CA VAL A 149 15.65 -12.90 9.81
C VAL A 149 15.78 -13.63 11.14
N ASP A 150 15.18 -13.04 12.18
CA ASP A 150 15.24 -13.55 13.54
C ASP A 150 14.92 -15.06 13.55
N ALA A 151 15.80 -15.85 14.16
CA ALA A 151 15.73 -17.32 14.19
C ALA A 151 14.38 -17.82 14.72
N GLU A 152 13.69 -17.01 15.53
CA GLU A 152 12.32 -17.29 15.98
C GLU A 152 11.29 -17.25 14.84
N LYS A 153 11.37 -16.26 13.95
CA LYS A 153 10.49 -16.12 12.78
C LYS A 153 10.70 -17.24 11.78
N GLU A 154 11.94 -17.74 11.66
CA GLU A 154 12.25 -18.88 10.80
C GLU A 154 11.70 -20.21 11.37
N LYS A 155 11.83 -20.44 12.68
CA LYS A 155 11.21 -21.58 13.37
C LYS A 155 9.70 -21.57 13.22
N TRP A 156 9.04 -20.42 13.43
CA TRP A 156 7.59 -20.28 13.24
C TRP A 156 7.16 -20.57 11.79
N ARG A 157 7.93 -20.11 10.79
CA ARG A 157 7.69 -20.43 9.38
C ARG A 157 7.88 -21.93 9.09
N ALA A 158 8.84 -22.58 9.72
CA ALA A 158 9.07 -24.02 9.60
C ALA A 158 7.91 -24.82 10.20
N GLU A 159 7.45 -24.46 11.40
CA GLU A 159 6.28 -25.08 12.07
C GLU A 159 5.01 -24.96 11.22
N ARG A 160 4.73 -23.77 10.69
CA ARG A 160 3.57 -23.56 9.79
C ARG A 160 3.66 -24.39 8.52
N ARG A 161 4.84 -24.50 7.92
CA ARG A 161 5.05 -25.37 6.75
C ARG A 161 4.80 -26.84 7.09
N ASN A 162 5.25 -27.29 8.26
CA ASN A 162 5.03 -28.66 8.71
C ASN A 162 3.55 -28.94 9.03
N ALA A 163 2.87 -28.02 9.72
CA ALA A 163 1.44 -28.13 10.00
C ALA A 163 0.60 -28.20 8.70
N ARG A 164 0.93 -27.37 7.69
CA ARG A 164 0.30 -27.42 6.36
C ARG A 164 0.53 -28.77 5.68
N LYS A 165 1.75 -29.30 5.70
CA LYS A 165 2.06 -30.62 5.13
C LYS A 165 1.30 -31.74 5.83
N GLN A 166 1.14 -31.66 7.14
CA GLN A 166 0.40 -32.66 7.90
C GLN A 166 -1.10 -32.62 7.56
N ALA A 167 -1.69 -31.43 7.55
CA ALA A 167 -3.09 -31.25 7.14
C ALA A 167 -3.35 -31.79 5.72
N MET A 168 -2.44 -31.57 4.78
CA MET A 168 -2.55 -32.11 3.42
C MET A 168 -2.55 -33.65 3.40
N LYS A 169 -1.70 -34.30 4.20
CA LYS A 169 -1.66 -35.76 4.32
C LYS A 169 -2.95 -36.32 4.92
N ASP A 170 -3.49 -35.65 5.92
CA ASP A 170 -4.73 -36.08 6.59
C ASP A 170 -5.94 -35.93 5.65
N ILE A 171 -6.01 -34.84 4.89
CA ILE A 171 -7.02 -34.64 3.84
C ILE A 171 -6.91 -35.74 2.77
N GLU A 172 -5.70 -36.08 2.32
CA GLU A 172 -5.51 -37.12 1.32
C GLU A 172 -5.95 -38.50 1.84
N LYS A 173 -5.65 -38.81 3.11
CA LYS A 173 -6.05 -40.05 3.75
C LYS A 173 -7.57 -40.17 3.88
N GLU A 174 -8.25 -39.09 4.27
CA GLU A 174 -9.71 -39.07 4.37
C GLU A 174 -10.40 -39.11 3.00
N LYS A 175 -9.84 -38.47 1.96
CA LYS A 175 -10.30 -38.64 0.57
C LYS A 175 -10.22 -40.09 0.12
N LYS A 176 -9.08 -40.77 0.36
CA LYS A 176 -8.92 -42.19 0.01
C LYS A 176 -9.88 -43.10 0.78
N ARG A 177 -10.16 -42.80 2.05
CA ARG A 177 -11.15 -43.55 2.87
C ARG A 177 -12.56 -43.37 2.34
N THR A 178 -12.98 -42.13 2.09
CA THR A 178 -14.32 -41.83 1.57
C THR A 178 -14.56 -42.41 0.17
N GLU A 179 -13.54 -42.41 -0.71
CA GLU A 179 -13.61 -43.08 -2.02
C GLU A 179 -13.78 -44.60 -1.91
N LYS A 180 -13.03 -45.26 -1.01
CA LYS A 180 -13.18 -46.70 -0.76
C LYS A 180 -14.58 -47.04 -0.25
N VAL A 181 -15.11 -46.26 0.69
CA VAL A 181 -16.48 -46.46 1.22
C VAL A 181 -17.52 -46.29 0.10
N LYS A 182 -17.40 -45.24 -0.73
CA LYS A 182 -18.29 -45.02 -1.89
C LYS A 182 -18.20 -46.15 -2.91
N LYS A 183 -17.01 -46.69 -3.18
CA LYS A 183 -16.81 -47.82 -4.10
C LYS A 183 -17.47 -49.10 -3.58
N ASN A 184 -17.31 -49.40 -2.29
CA ASN A 184 -17.91 -50.57 -1.67
C ASN A 184 -19.44 -50.48 -1.62
N SER A 185 -20.02 -49.32 -1.29
CA SER A 185 -21.48 -49.15 -1.28
C SER A 185 -22.09 -49.26 -2.69
N ARG A 186 -21.42 -48.73 -3.72
CA ARG A 186 -21.83 -48.90 -5.13
C ARG A 186 -21.79 -50.36 -5.58
N LYS A 187 -20.81 -51.15 -5.11
CA LYS A 187 -20.73 -52.59 -5.44
C LYS A 187 -21.85 -53.38 -4.78
N SER A 188 -22.10 -53.16 -3.48
CA SER A 188 -23.18 -53.86 -2.76
C SER A 188 -24.57 -53.52 -3.31
N LYS A 189 -24.79 -52.30 -3.81
CA LYS A 189 -26.06 -51.89 -4.42
C LYS A 189 -26.28 -52.46 -5.83
N LYS A 190 -25.25 -53.03 -6.46
CA LYS A 190 -25.32 -53.62 -7.81
C LYS A 190 -25.50 -55.16 -7.78
N GLU A 191 -25.34 -55.77 -6.62
CA GLU A 191 -25.54 -57.21 -6.37
C GLU A 191 -26.91 -57.52 -5.71
N LEU A 192 -27.76 -56.50 -5.54
CA LEU A 192 -29.17 -56.55 -5.14
C LEU A 192 -30.06 -56.23 -6.36
#